data_AF-A0AAN8FGA3-F1
#
_entry.id   AF-A0AAN8FGA3-F1
#
_cell.length_a   1.000
_cell.length_b   1.000
_cell.length_c   1.000
_cell.angle_alpha   90.00
_cell.angle_beta   90.00
_cell.angle_gamma   90.00
#
_symmetry.space_group_name_H-M   'P 1'
#
loop_
_entity.id
_entity.type
_entity.pdbx_description
1 polymer ?
#
loop_
_entity_poly.entity_id
_entity_poly.type
_entity_poly.pdbx_seq_one_letter_code
_entity_poly.pdbx_strand_id
1 'polypeptide(L)' 'MMYDDIANHIRNPYKGKLFNSPHGPNLYEGLKIDYRGGAVTPENFVAVLRGDKLGVKGGNGRVLERQSKRLFQGYSTV' A
#
# COMPACT_ATOMS: atom_id res chain seq x y z
N MET A 1 2.05 0.97 0.47
CA MET A 1 1.06 2.08 0.43
C MET A 1 0.28 1.93 -0.86
N MET A 2 -1.05 2.11 -0.86
CA MET A 2 -1.90 1.95 -2.07
C MET A 2 -3.16 2.80 -1.91
N TYR A 3 -3.62 3.50 -2.96
CA TYR A 3 -4.78 4.38 -2.85
C TYR A 3 -6.08 3.61 -2.53
N ASP A 4 -6.18 2.36 -3.00
CA ASP A 4 -7.26 1.41 -2.69
C ASP A 4 -8.63 1.73 -3.32
N ASP A 5 -8.61 2.30 -4.52
CA ASP A 5 -9.78 2.68 -5.30
C ASP A 5 -10.16 1.68 -6.42
N ILE A 6 -9.29 0.71 -6.74
CA ILE A 6 -9.48 -0.20 -7.88
C ILE A 6 -10.40 -1.38 -7.55
N ALA A 7 -10.20 -2.06 -6.41
CA ALA A 7 -10.88 -3.33 -6.12
C ALA A 7 -12.41 -3.18 -6.08
N ASN A 8 -12.92 -2.04 -5.59
CA ASN A 8 -14.36 -1.76 -5.50
C ASN A 8 -14.84 -0.70 -6.49
N HIS A 9 -14.00 -0.25 -7.42
CA HIS A 9 -14.36 0.78 -8.41
C HIS A 9 -15.60 0.39 -9.21
N ILE A 10 -16.51 1.33 -9.53
CA ILE A 10 -17.74 1.06 -10.30
C ILE A 10 -17.48 0.33 -11.63
N ARG A 11 -16.37 0.64 -12.29
CA ARG A 11 -15.90 0.02 -13.55
C ARG A 11 -15.24 -1.35 -13.39
N ASN A 12 -14.90 -1.79 -12.18
CA ASN A 12 -14.32 -3.12 -11.97
C ASN A 12 -15.45 -4.17 -12.09
N PRO A 13 -15.40 -5.09 -13.08
CA PRO A 13 -16.39 -6.15 -13.22
C PRO A 13 -16.28 -7.21 -12.11
N TYR A 14 -15.13 -7.33 -11.46
CA TYR A 14 -14.86 -8.28 -10.37
C TYR A 14 -14.68 -7.51 -9.05
N LYS A 15 -15.79 -7.06 -8.46
CA LYS A 15 -15.78 -6.30 -7.19
C LYS A 15 -15.05 -7.06 -6.08
N GLY A 16 -14.24 -6.33 -5.32
CA GLY A 16 -13.43 -6.86 -4.23
C GLY A 16 -12.26 -7.73 -4.70
N LYS A 17 -11.95 -7.76 -6.00
CA LYS A 17 -10.85 -8.55 -6.56
C LYS A 17 -9.87 -7.67 -7.35
N LEU A 18 -8.60 -8.05 -7.29
CA LEU A 18 -7.51 -7.42 -8.03
C LEU A 18 -6.62 -8.50 -8.64
N PHE A 19 -6.30 -8.36 -9.92
CA PHE A 19 -5.50 -9.32 -10.68
C PHE A 19 -4.37 -8.58 -11.41
N ASN A 20 -3.17 -9.17 -11.45
CA ASN A 20 -2.01 -8.61 -12.18
C ASN A 20 -1.61 -9.44 -13.41
N SER A 21 -2.38 -10.48 -13.75
CA SER A 21 -2.16 -11.30 -14.95
C SER A 21 -3.49 -11.91 -15.41
N PRO A 22 -3.63 -12.26 -16.71
CA PRO A 22 -4.72 -13.08 -17.18
C PRO A 22 -4.79 -14.38 -16.37
N HIS A 23 -6.00 -14.76 -15.92
CA HIS A 23 -6.25 -15.96 -15.09
C HIS A 23 -5.39 -16.06 -13.81
N GLY A 24 -4.84 -14.94 -13.32
CA GLY A 24 -4.06 -14.91 -12.09
C GLY A 24 -4.91 -15.07 -10.83
N PRO A 25 -4.28 -15.31 -9.67
CA PRO A 25 -4.98 -15.34 -8.39
C PRO A 25 -5.47 -13.94 -8.00
N ASN A 26 -6.49 -13.87 -7.14
CA ASN A 26 -6.91 -12.62 -6.52
C ASN A 26 -5.81 -12.15 -5.55
N LEU A 27 -5.17 -11.04 -5.87
CA LEU A 27 -4.11 -10.46 -5.05
C LEU A 27 -4.66 -9.52 -3.96
N TYR A 28 -5.94 -9.13 -4.06
CA TYR A 28 -6.55 -8.22 -3.09
C TYR A 28 -6.86 -8.87 -1.75
N GLU A 29 -7.14 -10.17 -1.76
CA GLU A 29 -7.51 -10.90 -0.56
C GLU A 29 -6.33 -11.00 0.41
N GLY A 30 -6.57 -10.66 1.68
CA GLY A 30 -5.54 -10.72 2.73
C GLY A 30 -4.51 -9.57 2.71
N LEU A 31 -4.60 -8.63 1.75
CA LEU A 31 -3.71 -7.46 1.70
C LEU A 31 -3.91 -6.57 2.93
N LYS A 32 -2.84 -6.36 3.70
CA LYS A 32 -2.80 -5.39 4.81
C LYS A 32 -2.31 -4.05 4.28
N ILE A 33 -3.24 -3.13 4.00
CA ILE A 33 -2.91 -1.81 3.48
C ILE A 33 -2.68 -0.85 4.65
N ASP A 34 -1.41 -0.56 4.93
CA ASP A 34 -0.98 0.31 6.04
C ASP A 34 -1.38 1.79 5.83
N TYR A 35 -1.30 2.27 4.60
CA TYR A 35 -1.66 3.63 4.20
C TYR A 35 -2.50 3.58 2.92
N ARG A 36 -3.70 4.16 3.00
CA ARG A 36 -4.74 4.16 1.94
C ARG A 36 -5.25 5.55 1.61
N GLY A 37 -5.79 5.74 0.40
CA GLY A 37 -6.39 6.99 -0.06
C GLY A 37 -5.50 8.21 0.20
N GLY A 38 -6.06 9.21 0.88
CA GLY A 38 -5.34 10.45 1.23
C GLY A 38 -4.15 10.29 2.17
N ALA A 39 -3.95 9.13 2.80
CA ALA A 39 -2.73 8.84 3.57
C ALA A 39 -1.57 8.38 2.67
N VAL A 40 -1.79 8.23 1.35
CA VAL A 40 -0.74 7.97 0.37
C VAL A 40 -0.11 9.30 -0.05
N THR A 41 0.82 9.79 0.77
CA THR A 41 1.54 11.04 0.51
C THR A 41 3.06 10.82 0.46
N PRO A 42 3.82 11.71 -0.21
CA PRO A 42 5.28 11.65 -0.22
C PRO A 42 5.89 11.74 1.19
N GLU A 43 5.29 12.52 2.08
CA GLU A 43 5.77 12.71 3.45
C GLU A 43 5.67 11.41 4.25
N ASN A 44 4.53 10.72 4.14
CA ASN A 44 4.35 9.41 4.76
C ASN A 44 5.33 8.38 4.18
N PHE A 45 5.54 8.39 2.87
CA PHE A 45 6.50 7.49 2.23
C PHE A 45 7.92 7.68 2.81
N VAL A 46 8.39 8.93 2.91
CA VAL A 46 9.70 9.24 3.49
C VAL A 46 9.78 8.90 4.97
N ALA A 47 8.75 9.23 5.76
CA ALA A 47 8.70 8.93 7.19
C ALA A 47 8.72 7.41 7.47
N VAL A 48 7.98 6.62 6.67
CA VAL A 48 8.00 5.15 6.73
C VAL A 48 9.40 4.61 6.47
N LEU A 49 10.08 5.11 5.43
CA LEU A 49 11.44 4.69 5.09
C LEU A 49 12.47 5.03 6.18
N ARG A 50 12.28 6.16 6.86
CA ARG A 50 13.15 6.61 7.96
C ARG A 50 12.86 5.92 9.29
N GLY A 51 11.75 5.17 9.39
CA GLY A 51 11.30 4.62 10.67
C GLY A 51 10.74 5.69 11.61
N ASP A 52 10.30 6.84 11.09
CA ASP A 52 9.78 7.96 11.87
C ASP A 52 8.27 7.82 12.11
N LYS A 53 7.91 7.22 13.25
CA LYS A 53 6.51 7.04 13.67
C LYS A 53 5.79 8.36 13.97
N LEU A 54 6.51 9.43 14.31
CA LEU A 54 5.90 10.72 14.61
C LEU A 54 5.68 11.56 13.35
N GLY A 55 6.46 11.30 12.29
CA GLY A 55 6.34 11.96 10.99
C GLY A 55 5.20 11.45 10.11
N VAL A 56 4.64 10.28 10.40
CA VAL A 56 3.51 9.72 9.63
C VAL A 56 2.16 10.29 10.08
N LYS A 57 1.28 10.57 9.12
CA LYS A 57 -0.08 11.10 9.34
C LYS A 57 -1.13 10.19 8.71
N GLY A 58 -2.13 9.79 9.48
CA GLY A 58 -3.13 8.82 9.04
C GLY A 58 -2.55 7.40 8.86
N GLY A 59 -3.27 6.53 8.16
CA GLY A 59 -2.90 5.12 8.05
C GLY A 59 -2.91 4.41 9.41
N ASN A 60 -2.16 3.32 9.53
CA ASN A 60 -2.01 2.56 10.78
C ASN A 60 -0.72 2.85 11.57
N GLY A 61 0.08 3.84 11.14
CA GLY A 61 1.31 4.25 11.81
C GLY A 61 2.49 3.29 11.67
N ARG A 62 2.38 2.25 10.84
CA ARG A 62 3.47 1.28 10.64
C ARG A 62 4.60 1.90 9.81
N VAL A 63 5.80 1.93 10.39
CA VAL A 63 7.02 2.36 9.71
C VAL A 63 8.04 1.22 9.65
N LEU A 64 9.13 1.41 8.90
CA LEU A 64 10.24 0.46 8.93
C LEU A 64 10.97 0.54 10.27
N GLU A 65 10.83 -0.50 11.08
CA GLU A 65 11.62 -0.65 12.29
C GLU A 65 12.98 -1.24 11.91
N ARG A 66 14.04 -0.64 12.46
CA ARG A 66 15.44 -0.92 12.12
C ARG A 66 15.86 -2.30 12.64
N GLN A 67 15.41 -3.37 11.98
CA GLN A 67 15.76 -4.77 12.28
C GLN A 67 16.20 -5.55 11.03
N SER A 68 16.01 -5.00 9.83
CA SER A 68 16.29 -5.70 8.57
C SER A 68 17.64 -5.28 7.98
N LYS A 69 18.56 -6.23 7.80
CA LYS A 69 19.84 -6.00 7.09
C LYS A 69 19.65 -5.67 5.59
N ARG A 70 18.45 -5.87 5.04
CA ARG A 70 18.11 -5.61 3.63
C ARG A 70 16.70 -5.04 3.50
N LEU A 71 16.56 -4.02 2.67
CA LEU A 71 15.29 -3.35 2.36
C LEU A 71 14.98 -3.56 0.88
N PHE A 72 13.74 -3.94 0.57
CA PHE A 72 13.20 -3.97 -0.78
C PHE A 72 12.04 -3.00 -0.90
N GLN A 73 12.11 -2.10 -1.88
CA GLN A 73 11.07 -1.12 -2.16
C GLN A 73 10.61 -1.27 -3.62
N GLY A 74 9.36 -1.67 -3.81
CA GLY A 74 8.69 -1.61 -5.11
C GLY A 74 7.92 -0.30 -5.22
N TYR A 75 8.04 0.40 -6.35
CA TYR A 75 7.26 1.57 -6.69
C TYR A 75 6.70 1.41 -8.09
N SER A 76 5.42 1.71 -8.26
CA SER A 76 4.73 1.65 -9.54
C SER A 76 3.68 2.76 -9.58
N THR A 77 3.61 3.44 -10.72
CA THR A 77 2.50 4.33 -11.07
C THR A 77 1.60 3.56 -12.02
N VAL A 78 0.46 3.12 -11.51
CA VAL A 78 -0.65 2.59 -12.31
C VAL A 78 -1.72 3.65 -12.47
#